data_AF-A0A6P7GUA2-F1
#
_entry.id   AF-A0A6P7GUA2-F1
#
_cell.length_a   1.000
_cell.length_b   1.000
_cell.length_c   1.000
_cell.angle_alpha   90.00
_cell.angle_beta   90.00
_cell.angle_gamma   90.00
#
_symmetry.space_group_name_H-M   'P 1'
#
loop_
_entity.id
_entity.type
_entity.pdbx_description
1 polymer ?
#
loop_
_entity_poly.entity_id
_entity_poly.type
_entity_poly.pdbx_seq_one_letter_code
_entity_poly.pdbx_strand_id
1 'polypeptide(L)'
;MDKVLNSRHTVPTLEDDGFVMWDSHAIMMYLGEKYGNDNPVYPKDIKKRALINQKLLFDAGDLFSFSRYIAVSTFVPIDATKYPKITAWSKKMGELPYSYLNFEGHKEYKKILEIIKSQLNAQ
;
A
#
# COMPACT_ATOMS: atom_id res chain seq x y z
N MET A 1 19.23 -23.79 4.47
CA MET A 1 18.24 -22.87 3.89
C MET A 1 17.81 -21.94 5.00
N ASP A 2 17.88 -20.64 4.78
CA ASP A 2 17.41 -19.66 5.76
C ASP A 2 15.92 -19.89 6.03
N LYS A 3 15.51 -19.72 7.29
CA LYS A 3 14.10 -19.86 7.69
C LYS A 3 13.27 -18.81 6.94
N VAL A 4 12.32 -19.26 6.12
CA VAL A 4 11.39 -18.37 5.42
C VAL A 4 10.44 -17.77 6.47
N LEU A 5 10.67 -16.52 6.86
CA LEU A 5 9.85 -15.81 7.85
C LEU A 5 8.44 -15.48 7.30
N ASN A 6 8.35 -15.16 6.01
CA ASN A 6 7.10 -14.81 5.35
C ASN A 6 6.96 -15.56 4.02
N SER A 7 6.02 -16.51 3.96
CA SER A 7 5.72 -17.29 2.75
C SER A 7 5.08 -16.49 1.63
N ARG A 8 4.57 -15.28 1.91
CA ARG A 8 4.05 -14.35 0.91
C ARG A 8 5.15 -13.56 0.20
N HIS A 9 6.39 -13.60 0.72
CA HIS A 9 7.53 -12.85 0.18
C HIS A 9 7.25 -11.35 0.05
N THR A 10 6.53 -10.79 1.02
CA THR A 10 6.18 -9.36 1.07
C THR A 10 6.84 -8.68 2.26
N VAL A 11 7.05 -7.37 2.11
CA VAL A 11 7.39 -6.48 3.22
C VAL A 11 6.17 -5.62 3.58
N PRO A 12 6.01 -5.23 4.86
CA PRO A 12 6.84 -5.59 6.02
C PRO A 12 6.54 -6.99 6.58
N THR A 13 7.52 -7.55 7.29
CA THR A 13 7.40 -8.73 8.15
C THR A 13 7.95 -8.36 9.53
N LEU A 14 7.22 -8.66 10.59
CA LEU A 14 7.61 -8.44 11.98
C LEU A 14 8.01 -9.77 12.62
N GLU A 15 9.11 -9.76 13.35
CA GLU A 15 9.43 -10.76 14.37
C GLU A 15 9.50 -10.04 15.73
N ASP A 16 8.71 -10.51 16.69
CA ASP A 16 8.65 -9.98 18.05
C ASP A 16 8.74 -11.14 19.04
N ASP A 17 9.90 -11.31 19.68
CA ASP A 17 10.21 -12.42 20.61
C ASP A 17 9.88 -13.81 20.07
N GLY A 18 10.24 -14.08 18.81
CA GLY A 18 10.00 -15.36 18.13
C GLY A 18 8.58 -15.54 17.57
N PHE A 19 7.65 -14.60 17.83
CA PHE A 19 6.38 -14.51 17.11
C PHE A 19 6.58 -13.79 15.78
N VAL A 20 6.24 -14.43 14.66
CA VAL A 20 6.43 -13.89 13.31
C VAL A 20 5.10 -13.64 12.63
N MET A 21 4.92 -12.45 12.07
CA MET A 21 3.75 -12.08 11.27
C MET A 21 4.10 -11.12 10.12
N TRP A 22 3.21 -11.02 9.14
CA TRP A 22 3.33 -10.09 8.02
C TRP A 22 1.98 -9.42 7.77
N ASP A 23 1.95 -8.46 6.84
CA ASP A 23 0.87 -7.48 6.60
C ASP A 23 1.01 -6.24 7.50
N SER A 24 1.19 -5.07 6.86
CA SER A 24 1.43 -3.80 7.56
C SER A 24 0.28 -3.43 8.50
N HIS A 25 -0.97 -3.66 8.10
CA HIS A 25 -2.14 -3.27 8.88
C HIS A 25 -2.30 -4.19 10.08
N ALA A 26 -2.10 -5.49 9.89
CA ALA A 26 -2.11 -6.45 11.00
C ALA A 26 -0.97 -6.18 12.00
N ILE A 27 0.25 -5.86 11.52
CA ILE A 27 1.40 -5.47 12.35
C ILE A 27 1.08 -4.22 13.17
N MET A 28 0.52 -3.18 12.55
CA MET A 28 0.14 -1.96 13.27
C MET A 28 -0.90 -2.22 14.36
N MET A 29 -1.90 -3.05 14.09
CA MET A 29 -2.90 -3.45 15.10
C MET A 29 -2.23 -4.22 16.25
N TYR A 30 -1.34 -5.17 15.95
CA TYR A 30 -0.61 -5.94 16.95
C TYR A 30 0.25 -5.06 17.86
N LEU A 31 1.07 -4.19 17.27
CA LEU A 31 1.93 -3.27 18.02
C LEU A 31 1.11 -2.29 18.85
N GLY A 32 0.01 -1.75 18.30
CA GLY A 32 -0.89 -0.89 19.04
C GLY A 32 -1.58 -1.59 20.21
N GLU A 33 -1.92 -2.87 20.06
CA GLU A 33 -2.55 -3.67 21.11
C GLU A 33 -1.56 -4.07 22.22
N LYS A 34 -0.31 -4.45 21.86
CA LYS A 34 0.74 -4.92 22.79
C LYS A 34 1.45 -3.78 23.51
N TYR A 35 1.73 -2.68 22.82
CA TYR A 35 2.61 -1.60 23.31
C TYR A 35 1.91 -0.23 23.44
N GLY A 36 0.64 -0.10 23.06
CA GLY A 36 -0.05 1.19 22.93
C GLY A 36 -0.39 1.95 24.22
N ASN A 37 -0.22 1.35 25.41
CA ASN A 37 -0.40 1.92 26.76
C ASN A 37 -1.22 3.24 26.86
N ASP A 38 -0.63 4.30 27.43
CA ASP A 38 -1.30 5.57 27.77
C ASP A 38 -1.55 6.49 26.54
N ASN A 39 -1.06 6.11 25.37
CA ASN A 39 -1.29 6.83 24.11
C ASN A 39 -1.69 5.85 23.00
N PRO A 40 -2.90 5.25 23.09
CA PRO A 40 -3.24 4.16 22.20
C PRO A 40 -3.60 4.71 20.83
N VAL A 41 -2.65 4.62 19.90
CA VAL A 41 -2.89 4.74 18.45
C VAL A 41 -3.98 3.73 18.00
N TYR A 42 -4.17 2.66 18.78
CA TYR A 42 -5.23 1.66 18.63
C TYR A 42 -6.08 1.49 19.93
N PRO A 43 -7.01 2.41 20.22
CA PRO A 43 -7.77 2.45 21.48
C PRO A 43 -8.69 1.24 21.67
N LYS A 44 -8.99 0.90 22.94
CA LYS A 44 -9.92 -0.18 23.32
C LYS A 44 -11.39 0.20 23.18
N ASP A 45 -11.71 1.49 23.10
CA ASP A 45 -13.07 1.97 22.83
C ASP A 45 -13.56 1.42 21.48
N ILE A 46 -14.69 0.71 21.51
CA ILE A 46 -15.18 -0.05 20.36
C ILE A 46 -15.53 0.84 19.17
N LYS A 47 -16.02 2.06 19.40
CA LYS A 47 -16.44 2.97 18.32
C LYS A 47 -15.22 3.59 17.65
N LYS A 48 -14.25 4.05 18.43
CA LYS A 48 -12.97 4.58 17.90
C LYS A 48 -12.20 3.49 17.14
N ARG A 49 -12.13 2.28 17.69
CA ARG A 49 -11.49 1.12 17.04
C ARG A 49 -12.19 0.75 15.74
N ALA A 50 -13.52 0.75 15.70
CA ALA A 50 -14.27 0.49 14.48
C ALA A 50 -13.96 1.51 13.37
N LEU A 51 -13.83 2.79 13.70
CA LEU A 51 -13.45 3.83 12.74
C LEU A 51 -12.01 3.63 12.22
N ILE A 52 -11.06 3.27 13.08
CA ILE A 52 -9.69 2.96 12.67
C ILE A 52 -9.66 1.75 11.74
N ASN A 53 -10.33 0.66 12.13
CA ASN A 53 -10.42 -0.54 11.30
C ASN A 53 -11.08 -0.25 9.95
N GLN A 54 -12.10 0.61 9.91
CA GLN A 54 -12.70 1.05 8.65
C GLN A 54 -11.65 1.70 7.73
N LYS A 55 -10.76 2.56 8.26
CA LYS A 55 -9.71 3.20 7.45
C LYS A 55 -8.61 2.23 7.04
N LEU A 56 -8.19 1.35 7.93
CA LEU A 56 -7.16 0.34 7.63
C LEU A 56 -7.63 -0.62 6.53
N LEU A 57 -8.89 -1.09 6.60
CA LEU A 57 -9.46 -1.98 5.60
C LEU A 57 -9.71 -1.28 4.27
N PHE A 58 -10.15 -0.02 4.30
CA PHE A 58 -10.25 0.81 3.10
C PHE A 58 -8.89 1.00 2.41
N ASP A 59 -7.83 1.26 3.19
CA ASP A 59 -6.49 1.39 2.63
C ASP A 59 -5.99 0.08 2.00
N ALA A 60 -6.10 -1.03 2.73
CA ALA A 60 -5.66 -2.35 2.27
C ALA A 60 -6.43 -2.85 1.03
N GLY A 61 -7.74 -2.63 0.98
CA GLY A 61 -8.60 -3.11 -0.11
C GLY A 61 -8.58 -2.21 -1.34
N ASP A 62 -8.71 -0.90 -1.15
CA ASP A 62 -8.99 0.05 -2.22
C ASP A 62 -7.79 0.95 -2.53
N LEU A 63 -7.28 1.67 -1.52
CA LEU A 63 -6.30 2.73 -1.74
C LEU A 63 -4.95 2.18 -2.21
N PHE A 64 -4.41 1.18 -1.51
CA PHE A 64 -3.14 0.55 -1.85
C PHE A 64 -3.20 -0.15 -3.23
N SER A 65 -4.30 -0.83 -3.52
CA SER A 65 -4.53 -1.49 -4.81
C SER A 65 -4.47 -0.51 -5.98
N PHE A 66 -5.12 0.65 -5.84
CA PHE A 66 -5.11 1.68 -6.87
C PHE A 66 -3.73 2.34 -7.02
N SER A 67 -3.07 2.67 -5.90
CA SER A 67 -1.70 3.20 -5.92
C SER A 67 -0.70 2.27 -6.57
N ARG A 68 -0.79 0.97 -6.27
CA ARG A 68 0.04 -0.07 -6.90
C ARG A 68 -0.21 -0.16 -8.40
N TYR A 69 -1.46 -0.12 -8.83
CA TYR A 69 -1.80 -0.10 -10.26
C TYR A 69 -1.14 1.09 -10.97
N ILE A 70 -1.32 2.29 -10.41
CA ILE A 70 -0.78 3.52 -10.98
C ILE A 70 0.75 3.44 -11.06
N ALA A 71 1.42 3.03 -9.98
CA ALA A 71 2.88 2.91 -9.94
C ALA A 71 3.42 1.92 -10.98
N VAL A 72 2.82 0.73 -11.09
CA VAL A 72 3.20 -0.28 -12.10
C VAL A 72 3.00 0.25 -13.51
N SER A 73 1.90 0.98 -13.76
CA SER A 73 1.60 1.56 -15.07
C SER A 73 2.62 2.59 -15.56
N THR A 74 3.39 3.21 -14.64
CA THR A 74 4.51 4.10 -14.99
C THR A 74 5.69 3.36 -15.61
N PHE A 75 5.92 2.12 -15.18
CA PHE A 75 7.00 1.29 -15.70
C PHE A 75 6.60 0.54 -16.95
N VAL A 76 5.41 -0.05 -16.90
CA VAL A 76 4.90 -0.95 -17.93
C VAL A 76 3.54 -0.42 -18.37
N PRO A 77 3.43 0.15 -19.59
CA PRO A 77 2.15 0.56 -20.13
C PRO A 77 1.16 -0.61 -20.15
N ILE A 78 -0.05 -0.37 -19.62
CA ILE A 78 -1.10 -1.38 -19.55
C ILE A 78 -1.95 -1.27 -20.81
N ASP A 79 -1.92 -2.32 -21.64
CA ASP A 79 -2.69 -2.37 -22.88
C ASP A 79 -4.19 -2.46 -22.58
N ALA A 80 -4.91 -1.37 -22.89
CA ALA A 80 -6.35 -1.26 -22.68
C ALA A 80 -7.17 -2.21 -23.58
N THR A 81 -6.64 -2.61 -24.74
CA THR A 81 -7.31 -3.58 -25.62
C THR A 81 -7.29 -4.98 -25.02
N LYS A 82 -6.20 -5.32 -24.35
CA LYS A 82 -6.02 -6.60 -23.66
C LYS A 82 -6.68 -6.64 -22.28
N TYR A 83 -6.67 -5.52 -21.55
CA TYR A 83 -7.18 -5.43 -20.17
C TYR A 83 -8.27 -4.36 -19.98
N PRO A 84 -9.37 -4.40 -20.74
CA PRO A 84 -10.36 -3.32 -20.77
C PRO A 84 -11.08 -3.11 -19.43
N LYS A 85 -11.29 -4.17 -18.65
CA LYS A 85 -11.94 -4.08 -17.33
C LYS A 85 -11.06 -3.38 -16.30
N ILE A 86 -9.75 -3.66 -16.32
CA ILE A 86 -8.81 -3.08 -15.37
C ILE A 86 -8.59 -1.60 -15.67
N THR A 87 -8.46 -1.24 -16.95
CA THR A 87 -8.30 0.17 -17.35
C THR A 87 -9.57 0.98 -17.09
N ALA A 88 -10.76 0.41 -17.32
CA ALA A 88 -12.03 1.02 -16.95
C ALA A 88 -12.16 1.21 -15.43
N TRP A 89 -11.78 0.20 -14.64
CA TRP A 89 -11.74 0.30 -13.18
C TRP A 89 -10.78 1.40 -12.71
N SER A 90 -9.56 1.45 -13.26
CA SER A 90 -8.58 2.48 -12.91
C SER A 90 -9.10 3.89 -13.18
N LYS A 91 -9.75 4.11 -14.33
CA LYS A 91 -10.38 5.40 -14.64
C LYS A 91 -11.40 5.79 -13.58
N LYS A 92 -12.29 4.86 -13.21
CA LYS A 92 -13.29 5.10 -12.15
C LYS A 92 -12.64 5.42 -10.81
N MET A 93 -11.60 4.68 -10.42
CA MET A 93 -10.87 4.95 -9.18
C MET A 93 -10.20 6.32 -9.17
N GLY A 94 -9.73 6.80 -10.32
CA GLY A 94 -9.15 8.14 -10.47
C GLY A 94 -10.15 9.29 -10.28
N GLU A 95 -11.45 9.02 -10.46
CA GLU A 95 -12.54 10.00 -10.31
C GLU A 95 -13.08 10.06 -8.86
N LEU A 96 -12.66 9.16 -7.97
CA LEU A 96 -13.17 9.11 -6.60
C LEU A 96 -12.63 10.27 -5.75
N PRO A 97 -13.39 10.76 -4.75
CA PRO A 97 -13.01 11.94 -3.98
C PRO A 97 -11.66 11.85 -3.26
N TYR A 98 -11.15 10.65 -2.99
CA TYR A 98 -9.89 10.40 -2.29
C TYR A 98 -8.72 10.06 -3.22
N SER A 99 -8.91 10.02 -4.54
CA SER A 99 -7.87 9.66 -5.50
C SER A 99 -6.66 10.60 -5.46
N TYR A 100 -6.89 11.85 -5.02
CA TYR A 100 -5.83 12.86 -4.83
C TYR A 100 -4.75 12.46 -3.81
N LEU A 101 -5.06 11.60 -2.83
CA LEU A 101 -4.14 11.22 -1.75
C LEU A 101 -2.82 10.64 -2.29
N ASN A 102 -2.85 10.00 -3.46
CA ASN A 102 -1.67 9.37 -4.07
C ASN A 102 -1.23 10.02 -5.39
N PHE A 103 -1.96 11.03 -5.90
CA PHE A 103 -1.63 11.62 -7.21
C PHE A 103 -0.36 12.47 -7.18
N GLU A 104 -0.15 13.29 -6.15
CA GLU A 104 1.06 14.13 -6.08
C GLU A 104 2.33 13.27 -5.95
N GLY A 105 2.30 12.29 -5.04
CA GLY A 105 3.41 11.32 -4.90
C GLY A 105 3.68 10.54 -6.19
N HIS A 106 2.63 10.18 -6.94
CA HIS A 106 2.81 9.55 -8.25
C HIS A 106 3.46 10.48 -9.28
N LYS A 107 3.08 11.76 -9.34
CA LYS A 107 3.71 12.72 -10.25
C LYS A 107 5.20 12.88 -9.96
N GLU A 108 5.58 12.99 -8.69
CA GLU A 108 6.98 13.04 -8.27
C GLU A 108 7.72 11.77 -8.63
N TYR A 109 7.11 10.61 -8.36
CA TYR A 109 7.67 9.31 -8.72
C TYR A 109 7.95 9.18 -10.22
N LYS A 110 6.99 9.61 -11.07
CA LYS A 110 7.15 9.60 -12.52
C LYS A 110 8.33 10.47 -12.97
N LYS A 111 8.49 11.67 -12.38
CA LYS A 111 9.64 12.55 -12.67
C LYS A 111 10.96 11.89 -12.32
N ILE A 112 11.06 11.25 -11.15
CA ILE A 112 12.27 10.53 -10.72
C ILE A 112 12.60 9.41 -11.74
N LEU A 113 11.60 8.66 -12.18
CA LEU A 113 11.80 7.60 -13.17
C LEU A 113 12.25 8.12 -14.53
N GLU A 114 11.73 9.26 -14.98
CA GLU A 114 12.16 9.91 -16.22
C GLU A 114 13.63 10.34 -16.13
N ILE A 115 14.07 10.87 -14.98
CA ILE A 115 15.48 11.21 -14.72
C ILE A 115 16.37 9.96 -14.76
N ILE A 116 15.97 8.87 -14.10
CA ILE A 116 16.75 7.64 -14.09
C ILE A 116 16.86 7.06 -15.51
N LYS A 117 15.76 7.04 -16.27
CA LYS A 117 15.76 6.54 -17.66
C LYS A 117 16.65 7.37 -18.57
N SER A 118 16.67 8.70 -18.43
CA SER A 118 17.52 9.56 -19.25
C SER A 118 19.01 9.34 -18.96
N GLN A 119 19.37 9.11 -17.70
CA GLN A 119 20.74 8.79 -17.31
C GLN A 119 21.20 7.42 -17.82
N LEU A 120 20.33 6.41 -17.79
CA LEU A 120 20.63 5.06 -18.30
C LEU A 120 20.78 5.03 -19.82
N ASN A 121 19.98 5.82 -20.56
CA ASN A 121 20.05 5.88 -22.03
C ASN A 121 21.16 6.80 -22.57
N ALA A 122 21.85 7.53 -21.69
CA ALA A 122 22.98 8.39 -22.05
C ALA A 122 24.34 7.67 -21.97
N GLN A 123 24.34 6.38 -21.59
CA GLN A 123 25.49 5.46 -21.61
C GLN A 123 25.38 4.51 -22.80
#